data_AF-A0A4U7J6R8-F1
#
_entry.id   AF-A0A4U7J6R8-F1
#
_cell.length_a   1.000
_cell.length_b   1.000
_cell.length_c   1.000
_cell.angle_alpha   90.00
_cell.angle_beta   90.00
_cell.angle_gamma   90.00
#
_symmetry.space_group_name_H-M   'P 1'
#
loop_
_entity.id
_entity.type
_entity.pdbx_description
1 polymer ?
#
loop_
_entity_poly.entity_id
_entity_poly.type
_entity_poly.pdbx_seq_one_letter_code
_entity_poly.pdbx_strand_id
1 'polypeptide(L)'
;MPELDLMYHIPNGGKRDIATAKRLKAEGVKAGVPDICLPVPRGVYHGLYIELKAGENKTTRKQNEWLEALDNNGYFTAVCYGWEEASKVITNYLKNGGSRENV
;
A
#
# COMPACT_ATOMS: atom_id res chain seq x y z
N MET A 1 -9.08 16.45 6.19
CA MET A 1 -8.52 15.84 4.96
C MET A 1 -9.62 14.95 4.40
N PRO A 2 -10.60 15.54 3.67
CA PRO A 2 -11.72 14.77 3.09
C PRO A 2 -11.27 13.64 2.16
N GLU A 3 -10.05 13.70 1.64
CA GLU A 3 -9.46 12.69 0.76
C GLU A 3 -9.27 11.33 1.43
N LEU A 4 -9.20 11.28 2.76
CA LEU A 4 -9.08 10.04 3.50
C LEU A 4 -10.30 9.14 3.37
N ASP A 5 -11.46 9.70 3.00
CA ASP A 5 -12.69 8.92 2.75
C ASP A 5 -12.54 7.95 1.56
N LEU A 6 -11.57 8.22 0.66
CA LEU A 6 -11.24 7.35 -0.47
C LEU A 6 -10.22 6.27 -0.13
N MET A 7 -9.63 6.30 1.07
CA MET A 7 -8.63 5.32 1.50
C MET A 7 -9.28 4.00 1.87
N TYR A 8 -8.71 2.89 1.43
CA TYR A 8 -9.20 1.56 1.77
C TYR A 8 -8.08 0.54 1.97
N HIS A 9 -8.37 -0.46 2.79
CA HIS A 9 -7.53 -1.64 2.93
C HIS A 9 -7.79 -2.61 1.78
N ILE A 10 -6.74 -3.19 1.22
CA ILE A 10 -6.77 -4.30 0.27
C ILE A 10 -6.57 -5.60 1.05
N PRO A 11 -7.63 -6.36 1.34
CA PRO A 11 -7.55 -7.53 2.21
C PRO A 11 -7.03 -8.76 1.46
N ASN A 12 -5.87 -8.67 0.81
CA ASN A 12 -5.31 -9.81 0.06
C ASN A 12 -4.56 -10.80 0.98
N GLY A 13 -4.09 -10.35 2.14
CA GLY A 13 -3.55 -11.19 3.21
C GLY A 13 -4.64 -11.76 4.14
N GLY A 14 -4.53 -13.03 4.54
CA GLY A 14 -5.44 -13.63 5.51
C GLY A 14 -5.54 -15.15 5.42
N LYS A 15 -5.80 -15.81 6.57
CA LYS A 15 -6.11 -17.24 6.60
C LYS A 15 -7.47 -17.47 5.95
N ARG A 16 -7.52 -18.41 5.01
CA ARG A 16 -8.73 -18.82 4.29
C ARG A 16 -8.64 -20.31 4.01
N ASP A 17 -9.79 -20.96 3.85
CA ASP A 17 -9.81 -22.33 3.36
C ASP A 17 -9.35 -22.39 1.88
N ILE A 18 -8.94 -23.58 1.44
CA ILE A 18 -8.37 -23.78 0.11
C ILE A 18 -9.38 -23.46 -1.00
N ALA A 19 -10.66 -23.75 -0.81
CA ALA A 19 -11.69 -23.51 -1.82
C ALA A 19 -11.91 -22.00 -2.01
N THR A 20 -12.02 -21.26 -0.91
CA THR A 20 -12.12 -19.80 -0.91
C THR A 20 -10.87 -19.16 -1.51
N ALA A 21 -9.67 -19.63 -1.16
CA ALA A 21 -8.42 -19.11 -1.74
C ALA A 21 -8.35 -19.32 -3.26
N LYS A 22 -8.77 -20.49 -3.76
CA LYS A 22 -8.84 -20.76 -5.21
C LYS A 22 -9.84 -19.84 -5.92
N ARG A 23 -11.04 -19.66 -5.35
CA ARG A 23 -12.07 -18.78 -5.90
C ARG A 23 -11.59 -17.33 -5.96
N LEU A 24 -11.07 -16.80 -4.87
CA LEU A 24 -10.54 -15.43 -4.81
C LEU A 24 -9.40 -15.19 -5.81
N LYS A 25 -8.53 -16.18 -5.99
CA LYS A 25 -7.47 -16.10 -7.02
C LYS A 25 -8.05 -16.02 -8.43
N ALA A 26 -9.14 -16.76 -8.71
CA ALA A 26 -9.85 -16.69 -9.98
C ALA A 26 -10.59 -15.36 -10.17
N GLU A 27 -11.06 -14.74 -9.08
CA GLU A 27 -11.64 -13.38 -9.06
C GLU A 27 -10.58 -12.27 -9.18
N GLY A 28 -9.29 -12.62 -9.27
CA GLY A 28 -8.21 -11.68 -9.53
C GLY A 28 -7.43 -11.22 -8.31
N VAL A 29 -7.63 -11.83 -7.13
CA VAL A 29 -6.78 -11.55 -5.96
C VAL A 29 -5.33 -11.90 -6.30
N LYS A 30 -4.43 -10.92 -6.10
CA LYS A 30 -3.00 -11.05 -6.34
C LYS A 30 -2.25 -11.03 -5.00
N ALA A 31 -1.37 -12.01 -4.82
CA ALA A 31 -0.52 -12.08 -3.64
C ALA A 31 0.50 -10.93 -3.64
N GLY A 32 0.70 -10.31 -2.48
CA GLY A 32 1.72 -9.28 -2.26
C GLY A 32 1.31 -7.86 -2.65
N VAL A 33 0.06 -7.63 -3.07
CA VAL A 33 -0.45 -6.25 -3.23
C VAL A 33 -0.37 -5.54 -1.88
N PRO A 34 0.11 -4.28 -1.80
CA PRO A 34 0.21 -3.53 -0.55
C PRO A 34 -1.14 -3.40 0.18
N ASP A 35 -1.07 -3.30 1.51
CA ASP A 35 -2.24 -3.34 2.38
C ASP A 35 -3.19 -2.15 2.24
N ILE A 36 -2.68 -0.94 2.01
CA ILE A 36 -3.50 0.29 1.93
C ILE A 36 -3.38 0.90 0.54
N CYS A 37 -4.50 1.35 -0.01
CA CYS A 37 -4.56 2.22 -1.16
C CYS A 37 -5.26 3.53 -0.80
N LEU A 38 -4.64 4.65 -1.18
CA LEU A 38 -5.23 5.97 -1.21
C LEU A 38 -5.19 6.48 -2.66
N PRO A 39 -6.28 6.33 -3.42
CA PRO A 39 -6.34 6.60 -4.86
C PRO A 39 -6.54 8.09 -5.15
N VAL A 40 -5.69 8.93 -4.55
CA VAL A 40 -5.80 10.39 -4.64
C VAL A 40 -4.50 10.94 -5.19
N PRO A 41 -4.49 11.54 -6.40
CA PRO A 41 -3.26 12.01 -7.02
C PRO A 41 -2.69 13.21 -6.26
N ARG A 42 -1.38 13.20 -6.02
CA ARG A 42 -0.65 14.28 -5.34
C ARG A 42 0.77 14.38 -5.91
N GLY A 43 1.24 15.61 -6.12
CA GLY A 43 2.55 15.87 -6.74
C GLY A 43 2.63 15.22 -8.12
N VAL A 44 3.64 14.37 -8.32
CA VAL A 44 3.86 13.60 -9.56
C VAL A 44 3.20 12.21 -9.54
N TYR A 45 2.57 11.82 -8.44
CA TYR A 45 2.09 10.45 -8.22
C TYR A 45 0.58 10.32 -8.46
N HIS A 46 0.17 9.20 -9.07
CA HIS A 46 -1.23 8.87 -9.36
C HIS A 46 -2.05 8.48 -8.13
N GLY A 47 -1.37 8.04 -7.06
CA GLY A 47 -1.98 7.63 -5.79
C GLY A 47 -0.90 7.10 -4.85
N LEU A 48 -1.31 6.70 -3.66
CA LEU A 48 -0.46 6.17 -2.60
C LEU A 48 -0.82 4.71 -2.31
N TYR A 49 0.20 3.86 -2.22
CA TYR A 49 0.11 2.50 -1.69
C TYR A 49 1.04 2.35 -0.48
N ILE A 50 0.54 1.71 0.58
CA ILE A 50 1.32 1.42 1.79
C ILE A 50 1.25 -0.07 2.10
N GLU A 51 2.41 -0.67 2.28
CA GLU A 51 2.58 -2.00 2.87
C GLU A 51 2.89 -1.84 4.37
N LEU A 52 2.09 -2.45 5.23
CA LEU A 52 2.25 -2.32 6.68
C LEU A 52 3.13 -3.45 7.23
N LYS A 53 4.01 -3.09 8.16
CA LYS A 53 4.82 -4.02 8.94
C LYS A 53 4.74 -3.73 10.42
N ALA A 54 5.13 -4.73 11.21
CA ALA A 54 5.16 -4.66 12.66
C ALA A 54 6.32 -5.51 13.19
N GLY A 55 6.97 -5.03 14.25
CA GLY A 55 8.14 -5.68 14.84
C GLY A 55 9.26 -5.85 13.81
N GLU A 56 9.85 -7.04 13.76
CA GLU A 56 10.97 -7.37 12.86
C GLU A 56 10.51 -7.94 11.51
N ASN A 57 9.20 -7.94 11.23
CA ASN A 57 8.67 -8.49 9.98
C ASN A 57 9.13 -7.67 8.78
N LYS A 58 9.70 -8.35 7.78
CA LYS A 58 10.15 -7.74 6.54
C LYS A 58 9.13 -7.96 5.42
N THR A 59 9.26 -7.19 4.35
CA THR A 59 8.52 -7.42 3.12
C THR A 59 8.89 -8.78 2.51
N THR A 60 7.89 -9.47 1.99
CA THR A 60 8.11 -10.68 1.19
C THR A 60 8.59 -10.31 -0.21
N ARG A 61 9.19 -11.26 -0.93
CA ARG A 61 9.63 -11.02 -2.32
C ARG A 61 8.53 -10.45 -3.21
N LYS A 62 7.32 -11.02 -3.14
CA LYS A 62 6.17 -10.55 -3.94
C LYS A 62 5.73 -9.14 -3.57
N GLN A 63 5.84 -8.75 -2.30
CA GLN A 63 5.53 -7.39 -1.87
C GLN A 63 6.54 -6.40 -2.46
N ASN A 64 7.84 -6.75 -2.45
CA ASN A 64 8.85 -5.94 -3.11
C ASN A 64 8.61 -5.81 -4.62
N GLU A 65 8.30 -6.93 -5.29
CA GLU A 65 7.93 -6.92 -6.72
C GLU A 65 6.75 -5.98 -7.02
N TRP A 66 5.73 -5.94 -6.14
CA TRP A 66 4.60 -5.03 -6.27
C TRP A 66 4.95 -3.56 -6.03
N LEU A 67 5.70 -3.28 -4.95
CA LEU A 67 6.11 -1.92 -4.62
C LEU A 67 6.95 -1.32 -5.75
N GLU A 68 7.92 -2.08 -6.27
CA GLU A 68 8.74 -1.67 -7.42
C GLU A 68 7.89 -1.45 -8.69
N ALA A 69 6.97 -2.38 -9.00
CA ALA A 69 6.10 -2.22 -10.16
C ALA A 69 5.18 -0.99 -10.05
N LEU A 70 4.64 -0.70 -8.87
CA LEU A 70 3.81 0.47 -8.61
C LEU A 70 4.60 1.78 -8.72
N ASP A 71 5.80 1.84 -8.14
CA ASP A 71 6.70 2.99 -8.24
C ASP A 71 7.07 3.28 -9.69
N ASN A 72 7.45 2.24 -10.44
CA ASN A 72 7.75 2.33 -11.87
C ASN A 72 6.55 2.77 -12.73
N ASN A 73 5.32 2.63 -12.22
CA ASN A 73 4.08 3.09 -12.88
C ASN A 73 3.52 4.38 -12.26
N GLY A 74 4.34 5.16 -11.56
CA GLY A 74 3.98 6.50 -11.09
C GLY A 74 3.11 6.53 -9.84
N TYR A 75 3.09 5.48 -9.04
CA TYR A 75 2.45 5.50 -7.72
C TYR A 75 3.48 5.77 -6.62
N PHE A 76 3.08 6.52 -5.59
CA PHE A 76 3.90 6.62 -4.39
C PHE A 76 3.73 5.33 -3.59
N THR A 77 4.83 4.70 -3.22
CA THR A 77 4.83 3.50 -2.40
C THR A 77 5.63 3.70 -1.13
N ALA A 78 5.13 3.16 -0.02
CA ALA A 78 5.88 3.11 1.23
C ALA A 78 5.71 1.77 1.94
N VAL A 79 6.74 1.36 2.68
CA VAL A 79 6.64 0.33 3.70
C VAL A 79 6.62 1.08 5.03
N CYS A 80 5.60 0.84 5.87
CA CYS A 80 5.48 1.54 7.15
C CYS A 80 5.43 0.57 8.31
N TYR A 81 6.26 0.79 9.32
CA TYR A 81 6.31 0.01 10.54
C TYR A 81 5.43 0.65 11.62
N GLY A 82 4.21 0.13 11.74
CA GLY A 82 3.20 0.65 12.67
C GLY A 82 2.44 1.87 12.14
N TRP A 83 1.43 2.26 12.92
CA TRP A 83 0.46 3.28 12.50
C TRP A 83 1.04 4.70 12.50
N GLU A 84 2.02 4.99 13.35
CA GLU A 84 2.63 6.32 13.45
C GLU A 84 3.39 6.68 12.18
N GLU A 85 4.16 5.74 11.64
CA GLU A 85 4.86 5.91 10.37
C GLU A 85 3.89 6.04 9.20
N ALA A 86 2.87 5.17 9.15
CA ALA A 86 1.81 5.26 8.14
C ALA A 86 1.11 6.63 8.17
N SER A 87 0.78 7.13 9.37
CA SER A 87 0.15 8.45 9.56
C SER A 87 1.05 9.59 9.05
N LYS A 88 2.36 9.53 9.34
CA LYS A 88 3.34 10.51 8.83
C LYS A 88 3.43 10.48 7.31
N VAL A 89 3.53 9.29 6.71
CA VAL A 89 3.59 9.12 5.26
C VAL A 89 2.33 9.64 4.58
N ILE A 90 1.14 9.27 5.08
CA ILE A 90 -0.15 9.74 4.54
C ILE A 90 -0.24 11.27 4.64
N THR A 91 0.14 11.84 5.79
CA THR A 91 0.09 13.28 6.01
C THR A 91 1.06 14.02 5.08
N ASN A 92 2.30 13.54 4.95
CA ASN A 92 3.28 14.11 4.04
C ASN A 92 2.85 13.98 2.58
N TYR A 93 2.29 12.83 2.19
CA TYR A 93 1.77 12.60 0.84
C TYR A 93 0.68 13.61 0.48
N LEU A 94 -0.32 13.77 1.34
CA LEU A 94 -1.46 14.65 1.09
C LEU A 94 -1.11 16.14 1.16
N LYS A 95 -0.14 16.54 1.99
CA LYS A 95 0.26 17.95 2.14
C LYS A 95 1.36 18.39 1.16
N ASN A 96 2.34 17.52 0.92
CA ASN A 96 3.60 17.87 0.25
C ASN A 96 3.83 17.05 -1.04
N GLY A 97 2.83 16.31 -1.53
CA GLY A 97 2.97 15.56 -2.77
C GLY A 97 3.90 14.34 -2.68
N GLY A 98 4.20 13.87 -1.47
CA GLY A 98 5.13 12.75 -1.28
C GLY A 98 6.58 13.13 -1.57
N SER A 99 7.01 14.35 -1.22
CA SER A 99 8.43 14.70 -1.25
C SER A 99 9.24 13.71 -0.39
N ARG A 100 10.16 12.98 -1.02
CA ARG A 100 11.05 12.00 -0.34
C ARG A 100 12.13 12.66 0.51
N GLU A 101 12.25 13.99 0.47
CA GLU A 101 13.21 14.77 1.26
C GLU A 101 12.84 14.86 2.76
N ASN A 102 11.63 14.42 3.14
CA ASN A 102 11.08 14.59 4.50
C ASN A 102 10.51 13.28 5.11
N VAL A 103 10.94 12.11 4.62
CA VAL A 103 10.57 10.79 5.17
C VAL A 103 11.83 10.03 5.58
#